data_AF-A0A454CMR5-F1
#
_entry.id   AF-A0A454CMR5-F1
#
_cell.length_a   1.000
_cell.length_b   1.000
_cell.length_c   1.000
_cell.angle_alpha   90.00
_cell.angle_beta   90.00
_cell.angle_gamma   90.00
#
_symmetry.space_group_name_H-M   'P 1'
#
loop_
_entity.id
_entity.type
_entity.pdbx_description
1 polymer ?
#
loop_
_entity_poly.entity_id
_entity_poly.type
_entity_poly.pdbx_seq_one_letter_code
_entity_poly.pdbx_strand_id
1 'polypeptide(L)' 'FLALISVNLGIINLVPLPMLDGGHLLFFAIEAVIRRPVPEKVQEMGYRIGGAIIFSLMALALFNDFTRL' A
#
# COMPACT_ATOMS: atom_id res chain seq x y z
N PHE A 1 -19.77 -10.72 13.70
CA PHE A 1 -19.65 -10.49 12.25
C PHE A 1 -18.85 -9.23 11.95
N LEU A 2 -19.30 -8.04 12.36
CA LEU A 2 -18.59 -6.77 12.13
C LEU A 2 -17.13 -6.77 12.60
N ALA A 3 -16.86 -7.31 13.80
CA ALA A 3 -15.48 -7.42 14.31
C ALA A 3 -14.54 -8.19 13.36
N LEU A 4 -15.02 -9.24 12.69
CA LEU A 4 -14.20 -10.03 11.78
C LEU A 4 -13.90 -9.27 10.48
N ILE A 5 -14.86 -8.50 9.96
CA ILE A 5 -14.66 -7.60 8.83
C ILE A 5 -13.62 -6.53 9.19
N SER A 6 -13.78 -5.89 10.36
CA SER A 6 -12.85 -4.87 10.83
C SER A 6 -11.42 -5.39 10.98
N VAL A 7 -11.24 -6.61 11.52
CA VAL A 7 -9.92 -7.24 11.64
C VAL A 7 -9.30 -7.51 10.27
N ASN A 8 -10.06 -8.07 9.31
CA ASN A 8 -9.53 -8.32 7.97
C ASN A 8 -9.15 -7.02 7.25
N LEU A 9 -9.98 -5.98 7.37
CA LEU A 9 -9.70 -4.68 6.79
C LEU A 9 -8.44 -4.05 7.42
N GLY A 10 -8.31 -4.15 8.74
CA GLY A 10 -7.13 -3.71 9.47
C GLY A 10 -5.86 -4.44 9.01
N ILE A 11 -5.90 -5.76 8.85
CA ILE A 11 -4.76 -6.55 8.35
C ILE A 11 -4.36 -6.09 6.94
N ILE A 12 -5.32 -5.89 6.04
CA ILE A 12 -5.06 -5.44 4.66
C ILE A 12 -4.44 -4.03 4.67
N ASN A 13 -4.94 -3.11 5.50
CA ASN A 13 -4.39 -1.76 5.59
C ASN A 13 -2.98 -1.70 6.17
N LEU A 14 -2.56 -2.69 6.95
CA LEU A 14 -1.20 -2.76 7.50
C LEU A 14 -0.17 -3.36 6.53
N VAL A 15 -0.61 -3.87 5.37
CA VAL A 15 0.30 -4.33 4.32
C VAL A 15 1.15 -3.14 3.84
N PRO A 16 2.45 -3.33 3.57
CA PRO A 16 3.37 -2.26 3.16
C PRO A 16 3.13 -1.83 1.70
N LEU A 17 1.93 -1.33 1.43
CA LEU A 17 1.53 -0.70 0.19
C LEU A 17 1.54 0.82 0.41
N PRO A 18 2.24 1.61 -0.44
CA PRO A 18 2.39 3.04 -0.21
C PRO A 18 1.07 3.78 -0.05
N MET A 19 -0.01 3.36 -0.72
CA MET A 19 -1.32 4.04 -0.62
C MET A 19 -2.14 3.66 0.64
N LEU A 20 -1.66 2.73 1.47
CA LEU A 20 -2.33 2.24 2.68
C LEU A 20 -1.62 2.71 3.95
N ASP A 21 -2.29 2.60 5.10
CA ASP A 21 -1.74 2.95 6.42
C ASP A 21 -0.39 2.23 6.72
N GLY A 22 -0.23 1.01 6.19
CA GLY A 22 0.97 0.20 6.27
C GLY A 22 2.16 0.76 5.47
N GLY A 23 1.92 1.59 4.46
CA GLY A 23 2.96 2.34 3.75
C GLY A 23 3.66 3.35 4.66
N HIS A 24 2.90 4.06 5.49
CA HIS A 24 3.47 4.94 6.51
C HIS A 24 4.25 4.16 7.57
N LEU A 25 3.72 3.02 8.02
CA LEU A 25 4.42 2.14 8.95
C LEU A 25 5.74 1.61 8.37
N LEU A 26 5.79 1.32 7.07
CA LEU A 26 7.03 0.94 6.40
C LEU A 26 8.05 2.09 6.48
N PHE A 27 7.65 3.33 6.17
CA PHE A 27 8.55 4.48 6.30
C PHE A 27 9.02 4.66 7.74
N PHE A 28 8.15 4.55 8.74
CA PHE A 28 8.55 4.61 10.15
C PHE A 28 9.48 3.47 10.56
N ALA A 29 9.28 2.25 10.05
CA ALA A 29 10.20 1.14 10.28
C ALA A 29 11.58 1.43 9.67
N ILE A 30 11.62 2.01 8.47
CA ILE A 30 12.85 2.46 7.82
C ILE A 30 13.52 3.57 8.64
N GLU A 31 12.76 4.55 9.13
CA GLU A 31 13.27 5.62 9.99
C GLU A 31 13.81 5.08 11.33
N ALA A 32 13.16 4.06 11.90
CA ALA A 32 13.63 3.42 13.13
C ALA A 32 14.98 2.71 12.94
N VAL A 33 15.19 2.10 11.77
CA VAL A 33 16.46 1.44 11.41
C VAL A 33 17.55 2.45 11.06
N ILE A 34 17.23 3.44 10.22
CA ILE A 34 18.18 4.44 9.72
C ILE A 34 18.43 5.56 10.77
N ARG A 35 17.57 5.67 11.78
CA ARG A 35 17.54 6.70 12.83
C ARG A 35 17.54 8.14 12.29
N ARG A 36 17.01 8.33 11.09
CA ARG A 36 16.87 9.63 10.41
C ARG A 36 15.54 9.64 9.66
N PRO A 37 14.87 10.80 9.56
CA PRO A 37 13.62 10.90 8.83
C PRO A 37 13.84 10.57 7.34
N VAL A 38 12.89 9.83 6.75
CA VAL A 38 12.90 9.54 5.33
C VAL A 38 12.60 10.86 4.60
N PRO A 39 13.44 11.31 3.66
CA PRO A 39 13.21 12.55 2.94
C PRO A 39 11.84 12.57 2.25
N GLU A 40 11.13 13.69 2.30
CA GLU A 40 9.79 13.83 1.71
C GLU A 40 9.75 13.42 0.24
N LYS A 41 10.79 13.76 -0.54
CA LYS A 41 10.92 13.35 -1.95
C LYS A 41 10.92 11.84 -2.15
N VAL A 42 11.50 11.09 -1.21
CA VAL A 42 11.54 9.62 -1.26
C VAL A 42 10.17 9.05 -0.92
N GLN A 43 9.48 9.64 0.06
CA GLN A 43 8.11 9.26 0.39
C GLN A 43 7.16 9.52 -0.78
N GLU A 44 7.22 10.72 -1.37
CA GLU A 44 6.43 11.11 -2.54
C GLU A 44 6.66 10.17 -3.74
N MET A 45 7.93 9.83 -4.01
CA MET A 45 8.27 8.86 -5.04
C MET A 45 7.70 7.47 -4.71
N GLY A 46 7.78 7.05 -3.45
CA GLY A 46 7.20 5.80 -2.96
C GLY A 46 5.68 5.75 -3.17
N TYR A 47 4.96 6.82 -2.83
CA TYR A 47 3.51 6.92 -3.07
C TYR A 47 3.18 6.87 -4.56
N ARG A 48 3.93 7.61 -5.40
CA ARG A 48 3.69 7.64 -6.84
C ARG A 48 3.92 6.28 -7.50
N ILE A 49 5.01 5.60 -7.15
CA ILE A 49 5.32 4.26 -7.66
C ILE A 49 4.30 3.24 -7.14
N GLY A 50 4.01 3.25 -5.83
CA GLY A 50 3.03 2.36 -5.23
C GLY A 50 1.64 2.52 -5.82
N GLY A 51 1.20 3.77 -6.01
CA GLY A 51 -0.04 4.10 -6.68
C GLY A 51 -0.07 3.57 -8.11
N ALA A 52 0.98 3.81 -8.90
CA ALA A 52 1.07 3.32 -10.27
C ALA A 52 0.99 1.78 -10.34
N ILE A 53 1.64 1.06 -9.41
CA ILE A 53 1.56 -0.41 -9.31
C ILE A 53 0.12 -0.84 -9.00
N ILE A 54 -0.52 -0.25 -8.00
CA ILE A 54 -1.90 -0.59 -7.62
C ILE A 54 -2.85 -0.34 -8.79
N PHE A 55 -2.77 0.82 -9.45
CA PHE A 55 -3.59 1.13 -10.63
C PHE A 55 -3.34 0.15 -11.77
N SER A 56 -2.10 -0.23 -12.01
CA SER A 56 -1.75 -1.22 -13.04
C SER A 56 -2.34 -2.59 -12.71
N LEU A 57 -2.22 -3.05 -11.46
CA LEU A 57 -2.82 -4.31 -11.01
C LEU A 57 -4.34 -4.27 -11.12
N MET A 58 -4.98 -3.15 -10.77
CA MET A 58 -6.42 -2.97 -10.90
C MET A 58 -6.85 -3.02 -12.38
N ALA A 59 -6.11 -2.38 -13.28
CA ALA A 59 -6.37 -2.44 -14.71
C ALA A 59 -6.20 -3.86 -15.28
N LEU A 60 -5.14 -4.58 -14.86
CA LEU A 60 -4.90 -5.97 -15.25
C LEU A 60 -6.00 -6.90 -14.72
N ALA A 61 -6.42 -6.74 -13.46
CA ALA A 61 -7.50 -7.50 -12.86
C ALA A 61 -8.81 -7.27 -13.62
N LEU A 62 -9.14 -6.00 -13.89
CA LEU A 62 -10.32 -5.64 -14.67
C LEU A 62 -10.28 -6.22 -16.08
N PHE A 63 -9.14 -6.14 -16.78
CA PHE A 63 -8.98 -6.73 -18.11
C PHE A 63 -9.13 -8.26 -18.08
N ASN A 64 -8.58 -8.90 -17.06
CA ASN A 64 -8.73 -10.34 -16.85
C ASN A 64 -10.19 -10.71 -16.57
N ASP A 65 -10.91 -9.94 -15.75
CA ASP A 65 -12.32 -10.14 -15.47
C ASP A 65 -13.18 -10.01 -16.75
N PHE A 66 -12.88 -9.03 -17.62
CA PHE A 66 -13.52 -8.89 -18.93
C PHE A 66 -13.20 -10.03 -19.89
N THR A 67 -11.97 -10.54 -19.89
CA THR A 67 -11.54 -11.64 -20.78
C THR A 67 -12.11 -12.98 -20.34
N ARG A 68 -12.41 -13.11 -19.04
CA ARG A 68 -12.92 -14.33 -18.42
C ARG A 68 -14.46 -14.40 -18.43
N LEU A 69 -15.13 -13.31 -18.82
CA LEU A 69 -16.57 -13.23 -19.09
C LEU A 69 -16.88 -13.73 -20.51
#